data_AF-A0A847N2A4-F1
#
_entry.id   AF-A0A847N2A4-F1
#
_cell.length_a   1.000
_cell.length_b   1.000
_cell.length_c   1.000
_cell.angle_alpha   90.00
_cell.angle_beta   90.00
_cell.angle_gamma   90.00
#
_symmetry.space_group_name_H-M   'P 1'
#
loop_
_entity.id
_entity.type
_entity.pdbx_description
1 polymer ?
#
loop_
_entity_poly.entity_id
_entity_poly.type
_entity_poly.pdbx_seq_one_letter_code
_entity_poly.pdbx_strand_id
1 'polypeptide(L)'
;TRKLSTQIDALGRLRGMLVRHLVFPQTLEATKEVLTYFARSLKDQAYLSLMVQFEPPKGDARFPPITEEEYEALLLLLEDLEIEEGFVQELGENVSWIPDFTQDNPFPESFAQILPLFLQLKRSRFR
;
A
#
# COMPACT_ATOMS: atom_id res chain seq x y z
N THR A 1 -12.68 -23.41 -17.64
CA THR A 1 -11.81 -22.21 -17.59
C THR A 1 -10.85 -22.40 -16.44
N ARG A 2 -9.54 -22.44 -16.68
CA ARG A 2 -8.54 -22.69 -15.62
C ARG A 2 -8.56 -21.47 -14.68
N LYS A 3 -9.12 -21.58 -13.46
CA LYS A 3 -8.95 -20.56 -12.41
C LYS A 3 -7.44 -20.37 -12.27
N LEU A 4 -6.90 -19.22 -12.67
CA LEU A 4 -5.54 -18.85 -12.32
C LEU A 4 -5.61 -18.54 -10.82
N SER A 5 -5.30 -19.54 -9.99
CA SER A 5 -5.17 -19.32 -8.55
C SER A 5 -3.98 -18.40 -8.33
N THR A 6 -4.23 -17.22 -7.75
CA THR A 6 -3.13 -16.42 -7.23
C THR A 6 -2.46 -17.23 -6.13
N GLN A 7 -1.13 -17.29 -6.17
CA GLN A 7 -0.35 -18.12 -5.25
C GLN A 7 1.00 -17.48 -4.95
N ILE A 8 1.52 -17.78 -3.76
CA ILE A 8 2.89 -17.44 -3.37
C ILE A 8 3.74 -18.70 -3.54
N ASP A 9 4.84 -18.60 -4.30
CA ASP A 9 5.76 -19.73 -4.46
C ASP A 9 6.65 -19.94 -3.23
N ALA A 10 7.37 -21.07 -3.17
CA ALA A 10 8.25 -21.41 -2.05
C ALA A 10 9.39 -20.38 -1.80
N LEU A 11 9.61 -19.44 -2.73
CA LEU A 11 10.58 -18.36 -2.59
C LEU A 11 9.92 -17.04 -2.17
N GLY A 12 8.63 -17.06 -1.80
CA GLY A 12 7.87 -15.89 -1.36
C GLY A 12 7.38 -15.00 -2.50
N ARG A 13 7.37 -15.46 -3.75
CA ARG A 13 6.99 -14.62 -4.90
C ARG A 13 5.53 -14.83 -5.23
N LEU A 14 4.77 -13.73 -5.26
CA LEU A 14 3.38 -13.75 -5.69
C LEU A 14 3.29 -13.89 -7.22
N ARG A 15 2.48 -14.85 -7.68
CA ARG A 15 2.09 -15.02 -9.08
C ARG A 15 0.57 -14.98 -9.18
N GLY A 16 0.05 -14.00 -9.89
CA GLY A 16 -1.40 -13.80 -10.05
C GLY A 16 -1.79 -12.34 -9.83
N MET A 17 -2.87 -12.12 -9.08
CA MET A 17 -3.47 -10.82 -8.83
C MET A 17 -3.32 -10.43 -7.35
N LEU A 18 -2.79 -9.23 -7.13
CA LEU A 18 -2.79 -8.57 -5.83
C LEU A 18 -3.66 -7.31 -5.92
N VAL A 19 -4.74 -7.26 -5.14
CA VAL A 19 -5.57 -6.07 -5.01
C VAL A 19 -5.04 -5.24 -3.85
N ARG A 20 -4.54 -4.05 -4.16
CA ARG A 20 -4.05 -3.11 -3.14
C ARG A 20 -5.13 -2.09 -2.84
N HIS A 21 -5.60 -2.04 -1.61
CA HIS A 21 -6.61 -1.09 -1.14
C HIS A 21 -5.99 -0.15 -0.11
N LEU A 22 -5.90 1.14 -0.46
CA LEU A 22 -5.48 2.17 0.48
C LEU A 22 -6.72 2.70 1.20
N VAL A 23 -6.72 2.61 2.52
CA VAL A 23 -7.75 3.24 3.33
C VAL A 23 -7.54 4.75 3.26
N PHE A 24 -8.47 5.44 2.61
CA PHE A 24 -8.41 6.89 2.53
C PHE A 24 -9.06 7.50 3.79
N PRO A 25 -8.42 8.49 4.43
CA PRO A 25 -8.93 9.09 5.66
C PRO A 25 -10.39 9.52 5.58
N GLN A 26 -11.14 9.35 6.67
CA GLN A 26 -12.54 9.76 6.80
C GLN A 26 -13.50 9.04 5.84
N THR A 27 -13.08 7.96 5.17
CA THR A 27 -13.90 7.20 4.21
C THR A 27 -13.98 5.71 4.55
N LEU A 28 -14.00 5.39 5.84
CA LEU A 28 -13.99 4.01 6.33
C LEU A 28 -15.14 3.17 5.75
N GLU A 29 -16.36 3.72 5.68
CA GLU A 29 -17.52 3.00 5.13
C GLU A 29 -17.32 2.59 3.67
N ALA A 30 -16.72 3.45 2.84
CA ALA A 30 -16.38 3.10 1.47
C ALA A 30 -15.34 1.96 1.41
N THR A 31 -14.39 1.93 2.35
CA THR A 31 -13.47 0.80 2.51
C THR A 31 -14.21 -0.49 2.84
N LYS A 32 -15.18 -0.46 3.77
CA LYS A 32 -15.96 -1.65 4.15
C LYS A 32 -16.76 -2.21 2.97
N GLU A 33 -17.33 -1.34 2.13
CA GLU A 33 -18.01 -1.73 0.90
C GLU A 33 -17.06 -2.45 -0.08
N VAL A 34 -15.85 -1.91 -0.27
CA VAL A 34 -14.82 -2.52 -1.13
C VAL A 34 -14.40 -3.89 -0.58
N LEU A 35 -14.16 -4.01 0.72
CA LEU A 35 -13.79 -5.29 1.36
C LEU A 35 -14.90 -6.33 1.22
N THR A 36 -16.15 -5.91 1.39
CA THR A 36 -17.33 -6.77 1.18
C THR A 36 -17.43 -7.24 -0.28
N TYR A 37 -17.19 -6.34 -1.24
CA TYR A 37 -17.14 -6.69 -2.66
C TYR A 37 -16.00 -7.68 -2.97
N PHE A 38 -14.81 -7.43 -2.41
CA PHE A 38 -13.64 -8.28 -2.56
C PHE A 38 -13.93 -9.69 -2.03
N ALA A 39 -14.47 -9.81 -0.82
CA ALA A 39 -14.84 -11.08 -0.21
C ALA A 39 -15.82 -11.87 -1.08
N ARG A 40 -16.81 -11.19 -1.68
CA ARG A 40 -17.83 -11.84 -2.50
C ARG A 40 -17.35 -12.23 -3.90
N SER A 41 -16.37 -11.53 -4.46
CA SER A 41 -16.09 -11.60 -5.90
C SER A 41 -14.67 -12.04 -6.24
N LEU A 42 -13.70 -11.73 -5.36
CA LEU A 42 -12.27 -11.80 -5.68
C LEU A 42 -11.46 -12.64 -4.69
N LYS A 43 -11.94 -12.93 -3.47
CA LYS A 43 -11.13 -13.61 -2.44
C LYS A 43 -10.54 -14.96 -2.87
N ASP A 44 -11.26 -15.72 -3.70
CA ASP A 44 -10.78 -17.01 -4.23
C ASP A 44 -9.82 -16.88 -5.44
N GLN A 45 -9.54 -15.66 -5.88
CA GLN A 45 -8.84 -15.38 -7.14
C GLN A 45 -7.66 -14.42 -6.97
N ALA A 46 -7.65 -13.61 -5.91
CA ALA A 46 -6.66 -12.58 -5.67
C ALA A 46 -6.30 -12.51 -4.19
N TYR A 47 -5.08 -12.05 -3.91
CA TYR A 47 -4.67 -11.66 -2.56
C TYR A 47 -5.09 -10.22 -2.31
N LEU A 48 -5.44 -9.90 -1.07
CA LEU A 48 -5.66 -8.52 -0.63
C LEU A 48 -4.36 -7.93 -0.05
N SER A 49 -4.09 -6.67 -0.31
CA SER A 49 -3.12 -5.87 0.44
C SER A 49 -3.83 -4.63 0.97
N LEU A 50 -4.19 -4.66 2.25
CA LEU A 50 -4.82 -3.54 2.94
C LEU A 50 -3.72 -2.61 3.47
N MET A 51 -3.71 -1.38 2.97
CA MET A 51 -2.77 -0.34 3.36
C MET A 51 -3.52 0.71 4.17
N VAL A 52 -2.99 1.04 5.33
CA VAL A 52 -3.66 1.94 6.30
C VAL A 52 -2.90 3.25 6.52
N GLN A 53 -1.72 3.38 5.93
CA GLN A 53 -0.89 4.58 6.02
C GLN A 53 -1.09 5.45 4.78
N PHE A 54 -1.96 6.44 4.88
CA PHE A 54 -2.07 7.51 3.91
C PHE A 54 -1.22 8.70 4.36
N GLU A 55 -0.26 9.11 3.52
CA GLU A 55 0.56 10.30 3.74
C GLU A 55 -0.02 11.49 2.97
N PRO A 56 -0.58 12.51 3.65
CA PRO A 56 -1.17 13.67 2.98
C PRO A 56 -0.11 14.49 2.23
N PRO A 57 -0.34 14.85 0.96
CA PRO A 57 0.57 15.72 0.23
C PRO A 57 0.76 17.06 0.97
N LYS A 58 2.02 17.45 1.19
CA LYS A 58 2.40 18.69 1.89
C LYS A 58 1.89 18.77 3.35
N GLY A 59 1.59 17.64 3.99
CA GLY A 59 1.14 17.61 5.38
C GLY A 59 -0.26 18.22 5.59
N ASP A 60 -1.15 18.02 4.61
CA ASP A 60 -2.53 18.51 4.69
C ASP A 60 -3.32 17.88 5.85
N ALA A 61 -3.50 18.66 6.91
CA ALA A 61 -4.15 18.23 8.16
C ALA A 61 -5.64 17.88 8.00
N ARG A 62 -6.26 18.14 6.83
CA ARG A 62 -7.64 17.71 6.54
C ARG A 62 -7.79 16.20 6.45
N PHE A 63 -6.68 15.49 6.21
CA PHE A 63 -6.65 14.05 6.05
C PHE A 63 -5.84 13.43 7.21
N PRO A 64 -6.44 13.29 8.40
CA PRO A 64 -5.75 12.67 9.54
C PRO A 64 -5.44 11.19 9.25
N PRO A 65 -4.43 10.59 9.90
CA PRO A 65 -4.25 9.15 9.86
C PRO A 65 -5.48 8.45 10.42
N ILE A 66 -5.69 7.19 10.03
CA ILE A 66 -6.75 6.38 10.64
C ILE A 66 -6.47 6.18 12.14
N THR A 67 -7.53 6.06 12.93
CA THR A 67 -7.37 5.80 14.36
C THR A 67 -7.11 4.31 14.63
N GLU A 68 -6.63 4.00 15.83
CA GLU A 68 -6.46 2.61 16.28
C GLU A 68 -7.79 1.87 16.30
N GLU A 69 -8.88 2.54 16.68
CA GLU A 69 -10.23 1.96 16.66
C GLU A 69 -10.71 1.66 15.24
N GLU A 70 -10.43 2.54 14.28
CA GLU A 70 -10.74 2.30 12.87
C GLU A 70 -9.92 1.14 12.31
N TYR A 71 -8.64 1.03 12.70
CA TYR A 71 -7.75 -0.06 12.33
C TYR A 71 -8.28 -1.41 12.86
N GLU A 72 -8.60 -1.49 14.15
CA GLU A 72 -9.16 -2.70 14.78
C GLU A 72 -10.51 -3.08 14.14
N ALA A 73 -11.37 -2.12 13.82
CA ALA A 73 -12.62 -2.37 13.11
C ALA A 73 -12.40 -2.97 11.71
N LEU A 74 -11.30 -2.61 11.02
CA LEU A 74 -10.95 -3.22 9.74
C LEU A 74 -10.45 -4.64 9.92
N LEU A 75 -9.64 -4.93 10.94
CA LEU A 75 -9.16 -6.28 11.23
C LEU A 75 -10.32 -7.24 11.51
N LEU A 76 -11.25 -6.83 12.38
CA LEU A 76 -12.47 -7.60 12.67
C LEU A 76 -13.30 -7.83 11.41
N LEU A 77 -13.42 -6.83 10.54
CA LEU A 77 -14.15 -6.99 9.28
C LEU A 77 -13.46 -7.98 8.32
N LEU A 78 -12.14 -8.02 8.27
CA LEU A 78 -11.42 -9.02 7.46
C LEU A 78 -11.69 -10.44 7.96
N GLU A 79 -11.73 -10.62 9.30
CA GLU A 79 -12.09 -11.89 9.94
C GLU A 79 -13.54 -12.28 9.63
N ASP A 80 -14.50 -11.38 9.83
CA ASP A 80 -15.93 -11.61 9.57
C ASP A 80 -16.24 -11.96 8.11
N LEU A 81 -15.44 -11.43 7.17
CA LEU A 81 -15.56 -11.70 5.74
C LEU A 81 -14.76 -12.93 5.27
N GLU A 82 -14.02 -13.57 6.18
CA GLU A 82 -13.10 -14.69 5.92
C GLU A 82 -12.11 -14.32 4.80
N ILE A 83 -11.48 -13.15 4.90
CA ILE A 83 -10.39 -12.72 4.02
C ILE A 83 -9.06 -13.12 4.67
N GLU A 84 -8.62 -14.35 4.41
CA GLU A 84 -7.41 -14.92 5.01
C GLU A 84 -6.13 -14.65 4.20
N GLU A 85 -6.26 -14.57 2.87
CA GLU A 85 -5.11 -14.48 1.95
C GLU A 85 -4.75 -13.02 1.63
N GLY A 86 -3.63 -12.55 2.17
CA GLY A 86 -3.21 -11.18 1.93
C GLY A 86 -2.13 -10.64 2.84
N PHE A 87 -2.06 -9.32 2.87
CA PHE A 87 -1.14 -8.52 3.66
C PHE A 87 -1.92 -7.36 4.30
N VAL A 88 -1.70 -7.12 5.57
CA VAL A 88 -2.20 -5.92 6.26
C VAL A 88 -0.99 -5.14 6.74
N GLN A 89 -0.97 -3.85 6.41
CA GLN A 89 0.07 -2.95 6.89
C GLN A 89 -0.12 -2.64 8.37
N GLU A 90 0.94 -2.76 9.16
CA GLU A 90 0.90 -2.43 10.58
C GLU A 90 0.67 -0.93 10.81
N LEU A 91 -0.07 -0.61 11.88
CA LEU A 91 -0.16 0.74 12.40
C LEU A 91 1.19 1.08 13.05
N GLY A 92 1.84 2.17 12.63
CA GLY A 92 3.19 2.50 13.09
C GLY A 92 3.60 3.92 12.73
N GLU A 93 4.83 4.29 13.09
CA GLU A 93 5.34 5.64 12.84
C GLU A 93 5.36 5.93 11.33
N ASN A 94 4.70 7.03 10.93
CA ASN A 94 4.78 7.57 9.59
C ASN A 94 6.17 8.18 9.37
N VAL A 95 7.13 7.35 8.98
CA VAL A 95 8.28 7.85 8.22
C VAL A 95 7.71 8.43 6.93
N SER A 96 7.94 9.72 6.67
CA SER A 96 7.39 10.32 5.45
C SER A 96 7.97 9.60 4.22
N TRP A 97 7.10 8.89 3.51
CA TRP A 97 7.45 8.14 2.31
C TRP A 97 7.38 8.99 1.05
N ILE A 98 7.00 10.27 1.15
CA ILE A 98 6.94 11.16 -0.01
C ILE A 98 8.36 11.48 -0.48
N PRO A 99 8.74 11.08 -1.70
CA PRO A 99 10.08 11.38 -2.18
C PRO A 99 10.26 12.87 -2.45
N ASP A 100 11.38 13.44 -2.03
CA ASP A 100 11.75 14.81 -2.34
C ASP A 100 12.48 14.88 -3.68
N PHE A 101 11.71 15.01 -4.76
CA PHE A 101 12.24 15.12 -6.11
C PHE A 101 13.05 16.39 -6.39
N THR A 102 13.20 17.31 -5.42
CA THR A 102 14.15 18.42 -5.53
C THR A 102 15.60 18.00 -5.27
N GLN A 103 15.79 16.85 -4.61
CA GLN A 103 17.09 16.29 -4.27
C GLN A 103 17.63 15.36 -5.36
N ASP A 104 18.93 15.08 -5.32
CA ASP A 104 19.57 14.06 -6.17
C ASP A 104 19.17 12.64 -5.73
N ASN A 105 19.04 12.42 -4.41
CA ASN A 105 18.40 11.24 -3.84
C ASN A 105 17.02 11.65 -3.31
N PRO A 106 15.92 11.31 -4.00
CA PRO A 106 14.60 11.71 -3.55
C PRO A 106 14.09 10.82 -2.41
N PHE A 107 14.75 9.70 -2.10
CA PHE A 107 14.36 8.79 -1.04
C PHE A 107 15.28 8.95 0.18
N PRO A 108 14.86 8.53 1.39
CA PRO A 108 15.74 8.57 2.54
C PRO A 108 16.99 7.69 2.31
N GLU A 109 18.13 8.10 2.87
CA GLU A 109 19.46 7.55 2.51
C GLU A 109 19.60 6.03 2.66
N SER A 110 18.86 5.42 3.59
CA SER A 110 18.86 3.97 3.81
C SER A 110 18.06 3.18 2.77
N PHE A 111 17.22 3.82 1.96
CA PHE A 111 16.27 3.16 1.06
C PHE A 111 16.67 3.15 -0.41
N ALA A 112 17.60 4.03 -0.83
CA ALA A 112 18.03 4.10 -2.21
C ALA A 112 19.49 4.55 -2.35
N GLN A 113 20.20 3.96 -3.31
CA GLN A 113 21.51 4.41 -3.76
C GLN A 113 21.37 5.12 -5.10
N ILE A 114 21.89 6.34 -5.21
CA ILE A 114 21.87 7.09 -6.48
C ILE A 114 22.86 6.46 -7.45
N LEU A 115 22.42 6.24 -8.69
CA LEU A 115 23.31 5.78 -9.76
C LEU A 115 24.25 6.91 -10.20
N PRO A 116 25.58 6.75 -10.18
CA PRO A 116 26.52 7.80 -10.60
C PRO A 116 26.28 8.31 -12.04
N LEU A 117 25.85 7.42 -12.94
CA LEU A 117 25.50 7.77 -14.32
C LEU A 117 24.31 8.74 -14.40
N PHE A 118 23.32 8.59 -13.52
CA PHE A 118 22.16 9.49 -13.46
C PHE A 118 22.60 10.92 -13.11
N LEU A 119 23.53 11.08 -12.17
CA LEU A 119 24.08 12.39 -11.78
C LEU A 119 24.83 13.07 -12.93
N GLN A 120 25.59 12.31 -13.71
CA GLN A 120 26.29 12.82 -14.89
C GLN A 120 25.31 13.33 -15.96
N LEU A 121 24.28 12.54 -16.25
CA LEU A 121 23.23 12.91 -17.21
C LEU A 121 22.49 14.18 -16.78
N LYS A 122 22.08 14.27 -15.50
CA LYS A 122 21.41 15.46 -14.94
C LYS A 122 22.26 16.71 -15.16
N ARG A 123 23.55 16.68 -14.81
CA ARG A 123 24.48 17.82 -14.96
C ARG A 123 24.71 18.24 -16.43
N SER A 124 24.73 17.29 -17.36
CA SER A 124 24.94 17.59 -18.79
C SER A 124 23.77 18.31 -19.45
N ARG A 125 22.56 18.13 -18.92
CA ARG A 125 21.30 18.63 -19.49
C ARG A 125 20.97 20.08 -19.09
N PHE A 126 21.68 20.60 -18.09
CA PHE A 126 21.58 21.98 -17.62
C PHE A 126 22.81 22.82 -18.00
N ARG A 127 23.57 22.39 -19.01
CA ARG A 127 24.58 23.19 -19.70
C ARG A 127 24.05 23.72 -21.02
#